data_AF-A0A2M7C461-F1
#
_entry.id   AF-A0A2M7C461-F1
#
_cell.length_a   1.000
_cell.length_b   1.000
_cell.length_c   1.000
_cell.angle_alpha   90.00
_cell.angle_beta   90.00
_cell.angle_gamma   90.00
#
_symmetry.space_group_name_H-M   'P 1'
#
loop_
_entity.id
_entity.type
_entity.pdbx_description
1 polymer ?
#
loop_
_entity_poly.entity_id
_entity_poly.type
_entity_poly.pdbx_seq_one_letter_code
_entity_poly.pdbx_strand_id
1 'polypeptide(L)'
;DDKGEKKVVKLVIASDTPIKRHVKIKGAANPYDPDFEMYFENRLGLSMKESLRGRNRLLYLWYSQDGMCLKCGEKITKDTGWNLHHVLPKAQGGDDNMNNLELLHPNCHRQHHSRERK
;
A
#
# COMPACT_ATOMS: atom_id res chain seq x y z
N ASP A 1 -31.52 -9.39 19.47
CA ASP A 1 -31.09 -8.37 18.49
C ASP A 1 -31.42 -7.01 19.07
N ASP A 2 -31.27 -5.91 18.31
CA ASP A 2 -31.61 -4.56 18.79
C ASP A 2 -33.11 -4.38 19.12
N LYS A 3 -33.94 -5.41 18.85
CA LYS A 3 -35.37 -5.49 19.15
C LYS A 3 -35.69 -6.41 20.34
N GLY A 4 -34.68 -6.94 21.03
CA GLY A 4 -34.85 -7.83 22.19
C GLY A 4 -35.17 -9.29 21.84
N GLU A 5 -35.14 -9.68 20.57
CA GLU A 5 -35.42 -11.06 20.15
C GLU A 5 -34.22 -11.98 20.40
N LYS A 6 -34.49 -13.18 20.93
CA LYS A 6 -33.46 -14.21 21.15
C LYS A 6 -33.00 -14.77 19.82
N LYS A 7 -31.74 -14.52 19.45
CA LYS A 7 -31.12 -15.05 18.24
C LYS A 7 -30.13 -16.13 18.62
N VAL A 8 -30.24 -17.30 17.99
CA VAL A 8 -29.22 -18.36 18.12
C VAL A 8 -27.99 -17.93 17.33
N VAL A 9 -26.86 -17.79 18.01
CA VAL A 9 -25.58 -17.43 17.39
C VAL A 9 -24.67 -18.65 17.46
N LYS A 10 -24.10 -19.03 16.32
CA LYS A 10 -23.10 -20.10 16.27
C LYS A 10 -21.78 -19.54 16.78
N LEU A 11 -21.14 -20.25 17.72
CA LEU A 11 -19.78 -19.93 18.14
C LEU A 11 -18.81 -20.18 16.97
N VAL A 12 -17.90 -19.25 16.74
CA VAL A 12 -16.81 -19.42 15.77
C VAL A 12 -15.80 -20.40 16.36
N ILE A 13 -15.39 -21.39 15.60
CA ILE A 13 -14.38 -22.36 16.05
C ILE A 13 -13.01 -21.72 15.84
N ALA A 14 -12.06 -21.94 16.75
CA ALA A 14 -10.73 -21.34 16.63
C ALA A 14 -10.04 -21.63 15.27
N SER A 15 -10.30 -22.81 14.69
CA SER A 15 -9.82 -23.23 13.37
C SER A 15 -10.35 -22.39 12.21
N ASP A 16 -11.49 -21.72 12.36
CA ASP A 16 -12.09 -20.88 11.33
C ASP A 16 -11.33 -19.56 11.16
N THR A 17 -10.46 -19.21 12.11
CA THR A 17 -9.62 -18.03 12.03
C THR A 17 -8.27 -18.39 11.41
N PRO A 18 -7.99 -17.96 10.16
CA PRO A 18 -6.72 -18.27 9.51
C PRO A 18 -5.55 -17.56 10.21
N ILE A 19 -4.46 -18.28 10.41
CA ILE A 19 -3.21 -17.72 10.96
C ILE A 19 -2.57 -16.83 9.90
N LYS A 20 -2.63 -15.50 10.10
CA LYS A 20 -1.92 -14.53 9.27
C LYS A 20 -0.58 -14.17 9.91
N ARG A 21 0.51 -14.37 9.17
CA ARG A 21 1.86 -14.00 9.62
C ARG A 21 2.12 -12.54 9.25
N HIS A 22 2.20 -11.68 10.26
CA HIS A 22 2.51 -10.27 10.06
C HIS A 22 4.00 -10.01 10.24
N VAL A 23 4.60 -9.25 9.34
CA VAL A 23 6.00 -8.83 9.45
C VAL A 23 6.12 -7.67 10.43
N LYS A 24 6.90 -7.86 11.50
CA LYS A 24 7.17 -6.83 12.51
C LYS A 24 7.74 -5.57 11.86
N ILE A 25 7.37 -4.40 12.37
CA ILE A 25 7.98 -3.13 11.95
C ILE A 25 9.41 -3.08 12.48
N LYS A 26 10.37 -2.63 11.67
CA LYS A 26 11.76 -2.41 12.11
C LYS A 26 11.76 -1.42 13.28
N GLY A 27 12.45 -1.75 14.37
CA GLY A 27 12.42 -0.93 15.60
C GLY A 27 12.90 0.51 15.40
N ALA A 28 13.88 0.72 14.52
CA ALA A 28 14.40 2.05 14.18
C ALA A 28 13.60 2.78 13.09
N ALA A 29 12.53 2.19 12.53
CA ALA A 29 11.82 2.82 11.41
C ALA A 29 11.00 4.02 11.85
N ASN A 30 11.29 5.18 11.25
CA ASN A 30 10.56 6.42 11.44
C ASN A 30 9.87 6.84 10.12
N PRO A 31 8.54 6.99 10.08
CA PRO A 31 7.82 7.45 8.88
C PRO A 31 8.20 8.85 8.41
N TYR A 32 8.80 9.67 9.28
CA TYR A 32 9.21 11.04 8.99
C TYR A 32 10.72 11.16 8.73
N ASP A 33 11.41 10.03 8.60
CA ASP A 33 12.80 9.97 8.19
C ASP A 33 12.87 9.52 6.72
N PRO A 34 13.45 10.35 5.82
CA PRO A 34 13.57 10.03 4.40
C PRO A 34 14.23 8.68 4.11
N ASP A 35 15.09 8.18 5.00
CA ASP A 35 15.73 6.89 4.82
C ASP A 35 14.74 5.71 4.85
N PHE A 36 13.59 5.89 5.48
CA PHE A 36 12.54 4.88 5.60
C PHE A 36 11.36 5.05 4.61
N GLU A 37 11.38 6.05 3.72
CA GLU A 37 10.27 6.32 2.80
C GLU A 37 9.89 5.06 1.98
N MET A 38 10.87 4.51 1.25
CA MET A 38 10.68 3.29 0.47
C MET A 38 10.23 2.09 1.32
N TYR A 39 10.61 2.04 2.60
CA TYR A 39 10.16 0.98 3.49
C TYR A 39 8.66 1.12 3.83
N PHE A 40 8.18 2.33 4.11
CA PHE A 40 6.77 2.56 4.44
C PHE A 40 5.86 2.49 3.20
N GLU A 41 6.31 2.95 2.05
CA GLU A 41 5.61 2.77 0.75
C GLU A 41 5.33 1.29 0.45
N ASN A 42 6.35 0.44 0.57
CA ASN A 42 6.21 -1.00 0.37
C ASN A 42 5.20 -1.62 1.34
N ARG A 43 5.21 -1.21 2.61
CA ARG A 43 4.25 -1.69 3.61
C ARG A 43 2.84 -1.20 3.35
N LEU A 44 2.68 0.03 2.87
CA LEU A 44 1.38 0.59 2.50
C LEU A 44 0.80 -0.19 1.33
N GLY A 45 1.60 -0.47 0.30
CA GLY A 45 1.21 -1.32 -0.84
C GLY A 45 0.76 -2.73 -0.40
N LEU A 46 1.49 -3.37 0.52
CA LEU A 46 1.10 -4.68 1.08
C LEU A 46 -0.21 -4.59 1.87
N SER A 47 -0.35 -3.62 2.77
CA SER A 47 -1.58 -3.39 3.54
C SER A 47 -2.80 -3.20 2.63
N MET A 48 -2.62 -2.47 1.53
CA MET A 48 -3.67 -2.28 0.55
C MET A 48 -4.05 -3.58 -0.18
N LYS A 49 -3.08 -4.42 -0.54
CA LYS A 49 -3.33 -5.73 -1.16
C LYS A 49 -4.11 -6.69 -0.27
N GLU A 50 -4.02 -6.55 1.06
CA GLU A 50 -4.66 -7.47 2.02
C GLU A 50 -6.11 -7.14 2.36
N SER A 51 -6.58 -5.92 2.07
CA SER A 51 -7.93 -5.46 2.43
C SER A 51 -8.78 -5.10 1.20
N LEU A 52 -10.10 -5.31 1.28
CA LEU A 52 -11.01 -4.92 0.18
C LEU A 52 -10.96 -3.41 -0.09
N ARG A 53 -11.00 -2.59 0.96
CA ARG A 53 -10.86 -1.13 0.85
C ARG A 53 -9.53 -0.75 0.20
N GLY A 54 -8.44 -1.40 0.60
CA GLY A 54 -7.12 -1.17 0.01
C GLY A 54 -7.03 -1.56 -1.46
N ARG A 55 -7.59 -2.72 -1.84
CA ARG A 55 -7.65 -3.14 -3.25
C ARG A 55 -8.43 -2.15 -4.12
N ASN A 56 -9.53 -1.61 -3.61
CA ASN A 56 -10.27 -0.56 -4.32
C ASN A 56 -9.43 0.70 -4.55
N ARG A 57 -8.59 1.08 -3.57
CA ARG A 57 -7.66 2.21 -3.73
C ARG A 57 -6.59 1.91 -4.79
N LEU A 58 -6.04 0.70 -4.82
CA LEU A 58 -5.09 0.30 -5.86
C LEU A 58 -5.71 0.29 -7.26
N LEU A 59 -6.94 -0.21 -7.38
CA LEU A 59 -7.69 -0.16 -8.64
C LEU A 59 -7.96 1.28 -9.08
N TYR A 60 -8.31 2.17 -8.14
CA TYR A 60 -8.47 3.59 -8.44
C TYR A 60 -7.18 4.19 -9.04
N LEU A 61 -6.02 3.98 -8.41
CA LEU A 61 -4.73 4.46 -8.94
C LEU A 61 -4.41 3.87 -10.30
N TRP A 62 -4.68 2.58 -10.49
CA TRP A 62 -4.48 1.91 -11.76
C TRP A 62 -5.29 2.58 -12.87
N TYR A 63 -6.59 2.77 -12.66
CA TYR A 63 -7.47 3.37 -13.67
C TYR A 63 -7.16 4.86 -13.88
N SER A 64 -6.80 5.61 -12.83
CA SER A 64 -6.44 7.03 -12.98
C SER A 64 -5.14 7.23 -13.77
N GLN A 65 -4.25 6.24 -13.75
CA GLN A 65 -2.99 6.25 -14.51
C GLN A 65 -3.08 5.50 -15.85
N ASP A 66 -4.26 5.02 -16.24
CA ASP A 66 -4.46 4.15 -17.41
C ASP A 66 -3.53 2.91 -17.43
N GLY A 67 -3.19 2.40 -16.23
CA GLY A 67 -2.25 1.30 -16.04
C GLY A 67 -0.81 1.62 -16.46
N MET A 68 -0.44 2.90 -16.58
CA MET A 68 0.88 3.36 -17.00
C MET A 68 1.75 3.74 -15.80
N CYS A 69 3.04 3.46 -15.90
CA CYS A 69 4.03 3.97 -14.97
C CYS A 69 4.32 5.45 -15.31
N LEU A 70 4.03 6.37 -14.39
CA LEU A 70 4.20 7.81 -14.62
C LEU A 70 5.67 8.25 -14.80
N LYS A 71 6.63 7.38 -14.45
CA LYS A 71 8.05 7.68 -14.59
C LYS A 71 8.64 7.38 -15.97
N CYS A 72 8.25 6.25 -16.58
CA CYS A 72 8.77 5.84 -17.90
C CYS A 72 7.73 5.92 -19.02
N GLY A 73 6.44 6.06 -18.68
CA GLY A 73 5.35 6.09 -19.65
C GLY A 73 5.04 4.72 -20.27
N GLU A 74 5.53 3.62 -19.72
CA GLU A 74 5.20 2.27 -20.18
C GLU A 74 4.11 1.61 -19.32
N LYS A 75 3.41 0.64 -19.90
CA LYS A 75 2.37 -0.12 -19.20
C LYS A 75 2.96 -0.91 -18.05
N ILE A 76 2.26 -0.86 -16.92
CA ILE A 76 2.43 -1.82 -15.85
C ILE A 76 1.75 -3.11 -16.27
N THR A 77 2.42 -4.24 -16.07
CA THR A 77 1.91 -5.58 -16.40
C THR A 77 2.10 -6.50 -15.21
N LYS A 78 1.56 -7.72 -15.31
CA LYS A 78 1.79 -8.75 -14.28
C LYS A 78 3.28 -9.09 -14.14
N ASP A 79 4.03 -9.04 -15.23
CA ASP A 79 5.45 -9.38 -15.27
C ASP A 79 6.34 -8.26 -14.73
N THR A 80 6.00 -7.00 -15.05
CA THR A 80 6.77 -5.85 -14.57
C THR A 80 6.44 -5.47 -13.13
N GLY A 81 5.20 -5.72 -12.70
CA GLY A 81 4.72 -5.41 -11.36
C GLY A 81 4.73 -3.91 -11.06
N TRP A 82 4.41 -3.57 -9.82
CA TRP A 82 4.34 -2.18 -9.37
C TRP A 82 4.71 -2.04 -7.91
N ASN A 83 5.22 -0.85 -7.58
CA ASN A 83 5.37 -0.32 -6.24
C ASN A 83 4.51 0.94 -6.11
N LEU A 84 3.99 1.16 -4.90
CA LEU A 84 3.33 2.40 -4.53
C LEU A 84 4.42 3.46 -4.26
N HIS A 85 4.18 4.69 -4.68
CA HIS A 85 5.08 5.82 -4.45
C HIS A 85 4.32 7.02 -3.89
N HIS A 86 4.94 7.74 -2.97
CA HIS A 86 4.48 9.03 -2.48
C HIS A 86 5.05 10.17 -3.34
N VAL A 87 4.19 10.97 -3.95
CA VAL A 87 4.61 12.12 -4.79
C VAL A 87 5.31 13.18 -3.95
N LEU A 88 4.71 13.52 -2.80
CA LEU A 88 5.34 14.26 -1.71
C LEU A 88 5.68 13.25 -0.60
N PRO A 89 6.96 13.03 -0.27
CA PRO A 89 7.36 12.11 0.80
C PRO A 89 6.77 12.49 2.15
N LYS A 90 6.53 11.50 3.02
CA LYS A 90 6.01 11.76 4.38
C LYS A 90 6.90 12.66 5.21
N ALA A 91 8.21 12.48 5.09
CA ALA A 91 9.20 13.33 5.76
C ALA A 91 9.10 14.81 5.35
N GLN A 92 8.48 15.11 4.20
CA GLN A 92 8.27 16.46 3.67
C GLN A 92 6.83 16.95 3.84
N GLY A 93 6.03 16.28 4.67
CA GLY A 93 4.63 16.65 4.94
C GLY A 93 3.61 15.96 4.02
N GLY A 94 4.04 14.99 3.21
CA GLY A 94 3.14 14.16 2.42
C GLY A 94 2.23 13.26 3.27
N ASP A 95 1.05 12.96 2.72
CA ASP A 95 0.06 12.09 3.34
C ASP A 95 -0.17 10.81 2.52
N ASP A 96 -1.01 9.90 3.03
CA ASP A 96 -1.40 8.70 2.32
C ASP A 96 -2.68 8.91 1.48
N ASN A 97 -3.01 10.13 1.05
CA ASN A 97 -4.20 10.36 0.23
C ASN A 97 -3.97 9.94 -1.22
N MET A 98 -5.06 9.65 -1.94
CA MET A 98 -4.98 9.13 -3.32
C MET A 98 -4.26 10.08 -4.29
N ASN A 99 -4.35 11.39 -4.05
CA ASN A 99 -3.71 12.41 -4.88
C ASN A 99 -2.20 12.51 -4.65
N ASN A 100 -1.71 11.95 -3.54
CA ASN A 100 -0.30 11.92 -3.19
C ASN A 100 0.33 10.54 -3.45
N LEU A 101 -0.41 9.62 -4.08
CA LEU A 101 0.03 8.25 -4.32
C LEU A 101 0.04 7.96 -5.82
N GLU A 102 1.05 7.23 -6.27
CA GLU A 102 1.14 6.74 -7.63
C GLU A 102 1.71 5.31 -7.70
N LEU A 103 1.45 4.63 -8.81
CA LEU A 103 2.00 3.32 -9.14
C LEU A 103 3.17 3.49 -10.10
N LEU A 104 4.33 2.97 -9.72
CA LEU A 104 5.54 2.95 -10.54
C LEU A 104 6.04 1.52 -10.71
N HIS A 105 6.75 1.23 -11.80
CA HIS A 105 7.52 -0.01 -11.87
C HIS A 105 8.56 -0.06 -10.74
N PRO A 106 8.87 -1.24 -10.18
CA PRO A 106 9.84 -1.38 -9.10
C PRO A 106 11.23 -0.79 -9.42
N ASN A 107 11.66 -0.82 -10.68
CA ASN A 107 12.92 -0.21 -11.12
C ASN A 107 12.82 1.33 -11.17
N CYS A 108 11.76 1.86 -11.76
CA CYS A 108 11.52 3.30 -11.82
C CYS A 108 11.42 3.92 -10.44
N HIS A 109 10.71 3.23 -9.53
CA HIS A 109 10.56 3.60 -8.13
C HIS A 109 11.91 3.70 -7.40
N ARG A 110 12.75 2.66 -7.50
CA ARG A 110 14.11 2.68 -6.92
C ARG A 110 14.98 3.79 -7.52
N GLN A 111 14.90 4.01 -8.83
CA GLN A 111 15.64 5.09 -9.50
C GLN A 111 15.18 6.47 -9.02
N HIS A 112 13.89 6.67 -8.78
CA HIS A 112 13.34 7.91 -8.24
C HIS A 112 14.00 8.26 -6.90
N HIS A 113 13.87 7.35 -5.92
CA HIS A 113 14.45 7.50 -4.58
C HIS A 113 15.97 7.66 -4.59
N SER A 114 16.67 7.06 -5.55
CA SER A 114 18.13 7.23 -5.67
C SER A 114 18.55 8.62 -6.14
N ARG A 115 17.70 9.32 -6.91
CA ARG A 115 17.99 10.64 -7.45
C ARG A 115 17.64 11.77 -6.48
N GLU A 116 16.63 11.57 -5.64
CA GLU A 116 16.20 12.56 -4.63
C GLU A 116 17.13 12.65 -3.41
N ARG A 117 17.97 11.63 -3.19
CA ARG A 117 18.98 11.62 -2.11
C ARG A 117 20.25 12.41 -2.44
N LYS A 118 20.32 13.06 -3.61
CA LYS A 118 21.44 13.92 -4.04
C LYS A 118 21.04 15.38 -3.92
#